data_AF-A0A662HJR5-F1
#
_entry.id   AF-A0A662HJR5-F1
#
_cell.length_a   1.000
_cell.length_b   1.000
_cell.length_c   1.000
_cell.angle_alpha   90.00
_cell.angle_beta   90.00
_cell.angle_gamma   90.00
#
_symmetry.space_group_name_H-M   'P 1'
#
loop_
_entity.id
_entity.type
_entity.pdbx_description
1 polymer ?
#
loop_
_entity_poly.entity_id
_entity_poly.type
_entity_poly.pdbx_seq_one_letter_code
_entity_poly.pdbx_strand_id
1 'polypeptide(L)'
;MKSRIISVSGKGRTGKTTLVALLLKVLLKSNKYDSILVVDADSATNLPGVLGIEVEKTVGMVANELKKKIEKGLIPIGVSKSNPLEAWMYSTLVELQDFDY
;
A
#
# COMPACT_ATOMS: atom_id res chain seq x y z
N MET A 1 21.56 4.55 4.95
CA MET A 1 20.66 5.58 5.53
C MET A 1 19.58 4.87 6.33
N LYS A 2 19.11 5.44 7.45
CA LYS A 2 18.09 4.80 8.29
C LYS A 2 16.70 5.34 7.89
N SER A 3 15.78 4.46 7.51
CA SER A 3 14.41 4.84 7.16
C SER A 3 13.67 5.39 8.39
N ARG A 4 12.89 6.46 8.19
CA ARG A 4 11.98 6.98 9.21
C ARG A 4 10.59 6.40 8.98
N ILE A 5 10.08 5.66 9.96
CA ILE A 5 8.75 5.05 9.90
C ILE A 5 7.78 5.89 10.74
N ILE A 6 6.67 6.29 10.15
CA ILE A 6 5.61 7.05 10.81
C ILE A 6 4.32 6.23 10.69
N SER A 7 3.71 5.89 11.83
CA SER A 7 2.41 5.22 11.88
C SER A 7 1.38 6.15 12.49
N VAL A 8 0.20 6.24 11.87
CA VAL A 8 -0.90 7.09 12.32
C VAL A 8 -2.07 6.20 12.71
N SER A 9 -2.41 6.20 14.00
CA SER A 9 -3.50 5.40 14.57
C SER A 9 -4.44 6.27 15.43
N GLY A 10 -5.61 5.74 15.77
CA GLY A 10 -6.62 6.45 16.54
C GLY A 10 -8.06 6.03 16.21
N LYS A 11 -9.04 6.54 16.97
CA LYS A 11 -10.46 6.20 16.82
C LYS A 11 -10.98 6.46 15.39
N GLY A 12 -12.03 5.75 14.99
CA GLY A 12 -12.70 6.00 13.70
C GLY A 12 -13.13 7.45 13.57
N ARG A 13 -13.00 8.01 12.35
CA ARG A 13 -13.46 9.37 11.98
C ARG A 13 -12.77 10.55 12.71
N THR A 14 -11.59 10.36 13.28
CA THR A 14 -10.81 11.46 13.91
C THR A 14 -9.95 12.27 12.93
N GLY A 15 -10.10 12.07 11.61
CA GLY A 15 -9.34 12.81 10.60
C GLY A 15 -7.95 12.24 10.27
N LYS A 16 -7.66 10.97 10.60
CA LYS A 16 -6.37 10.32 10.32
C LYS A 16 -5.96 10.39 8.84
N THR A 17 -6.87 10.06 7.92
CA THR A 17 -6.61 10.11 6.48
C THR A 17 -6.22 11.52 6.03
N THR A 18 -6.94 12.53 6.52
CA THR A 18 -6.63 13.94 6.25
C THR A 18 -5.27 14.35 6.82
N LEU A 19 -4.95 13.90 8.04
CA LEU A 19 -3.65 14.15 8.66
C LEU A 19 -2.52 13.54 7.83
N VAL A 20 -2.67 12.30 7.37
CA VAL A 20 -1.67 11.62 6.52
C VAL A 20 -1.46 12.39 5.21
N ALA A 21 -2.53 12.80 4.53
CA ALA A 21 -2.43 13.57 3.29
C ALA A 21 -1.73 14.93 3.49
N LEU A 22 -2.05 15.64 4.58
CA LEU A 22 -1.39 16.91 4.91
C LEU A 22 0.08 16.72 5.30
N LEU A 23 0.38 15.65 6.05
CA LEU A 23 1.75 15.31 6.43
C LEU A 23 2.59 15.02 5.18
N LEU A 24 2.09 14.18 4.28
CA LEU A 24 2.75 13.89 3.00
C LEU A 24 3.03 15.17 2.23
N LYS A 25 2.02 16.06 2.09
CA LYS A 25 2.19 17.36 1.43
C LYS A 25 3.30 18.21 2.05
N VAL A 26 3.42 18.23 3.37
CA VAL A 26 4.49 18.96 4.07
C VAL A 26 5.86 18.30 3.86
N LEU A 27 5.93 16.97 3.90
CA LEU A 27 7.17 16.23 3.68
C LEU A 27 7.71 16.44 2.27
N LEU A 28 6.85 16.34 1.25
CA LEU A 28 7.21 16.62 -0.14
C LEU A 28 7.73 18.05 -0.31
N LYS A 29 7.02 19.04 0.23
CA LYS A 29 7.46 20.45 0.18
C LYS A 29 8.78 20.74 0.90
N SER A 30 9.19 19.87 1.81
CA SER A 30 10.43 20.09 2.57
C SER A 30 11.69 19.78 1.76
N ASN A 31 11.59 18.99 0.67
CA ASN A 31 12.72 18.51 -0.13
C ASN A 31 13.83 17.84 0.70
N LYS A 32 13.48 17.25 1.85
CA LYS A 32 14.43 16.56 2.76
C LYS A 32 14.50 15.05 2.54
N TYR A 33 13.58 14.50 1.76
CA TYR A 33 13.41 13.06 1.57
C TYR A 33 13.32 12.78 0.08
N ASP A 34 14.25 11.99 -0.44
CA ASP A 34 14.32 11.63 -1.86
C ASP A 34 13.44 10.42 -2.21
N SER A 35 12.86 9.76 -1.20
CA SER A 35 11.98 8.61 -1.36
C SER A 35 10.99 8.56 -0.19
N ILE A 36 9.70 8.46 -0.53
CA ILE A 36 8.59 8.34 0.43
C ILE A 36 7.68 7.22 -0.05
N LEU A 37 7.40 6.27 0.84
CA LEU A 37 6.40 5.22 0.63
C LEU A 37 5.20 5.48 1.54
N VAL A 38 4.01 5.50 0.97
CA VAL A 38 2.73 5.69 1.67
C VAL A 38 1.98 4.37 1.70
N VAL A 39 1.71 3.82 2.88
CA VAL A 39 0.97 2.57 3.03
C VAL A 39 -0.40 2.85 3.64
N ASP A 40 -1.49 2.59 2.91
CA ASP A 40 -2.84 2.62 3.47
C ASP A 40 -3.19 1.28 4.13
N ALA A 41 -3.26 1.32 5.46
CA ALA A 41 -3.64 0.18 6.29
C ALA A 41 -5.14 0.21 6.67
N ASP A 42 -5.95 1.10 6.08
CA ASP A 42 -7.39 1.18 6.32
C ASP A 42 -8.18 0.31 5.33
N SER A 43 -8.97 -0.63 5.87
CA SER A 43 -9.90 -1.46 5.07
C SER A 43 -10.87 -0.66 4.19
N ALA A 44 -11.22 0.57 4.58
CA ALA A 44 -12.11 1.42 3.79
C ALA A 44 -11.43 2.08 2.57
N THR A 45 -10.08 2.07 2.50
CA THR A 45 -9.29 2.57 1.36
C THR A 45 -9.67 4.00 0.93
N ASN A 46 -9.73 4.92 1.88
CA ASN A 46 -10.11 6.32 1.61
C ASN A 46 -8.91 7.19 1.17
N LEU A 47 -7.68 6.75 1.44
CA LEU A 47 -6.49 7.57 1.20
C LEU A 47 -6.25 7.85 -0.31
N PRO A 48 -6.42 6.89 -1.24
CA PRO A 48 -6.23 7.16 -2.67
C PRO A 48 -7.08 8.33 -3.19
N GLY A 49 -8.36 8.34 -2.83
CA GLY A 49 -9.29 9.40 -3.25
C GLY A 49 -8.92 10.78 -2.67
N VAL A 50 -8.36 10.83 -1.46
CA VAL A 50 -7.88 12.08 -0.85
C VAL A 50 -6.58 12.57 -1.52
N LEU A 51 -5.72 11.64 -1.95
CA LEU A 51 -4.48 11.96 -2.66
C LEU A 51 -4.71 12.24 -4.15
N GLY A 52 -5.88 11.90 -4.69
CA GLY A 52 -6.20 12.06 -6.10
C GLY A 52 -5.47 11.05 -6.99
N ILE A 53 -5.22 9.84 -6.48
CA ILE A 53 -4.52 8.77 -7.19
C ILE A 53 -5.47 7.62 -7.50
N GLU A 54 -5.22 6.94 -8.60
CA GLU A 54 -5.96 5.73 -8.99
C GLU A 54 -5.22 4.49 -8.51
N VAL A 55 -5.96 3.55 -7.90
CA VAL A 55 -5.42 2.27 -7.42
C VAL A 55 -6.24 1.15 -8.04
N GLU A 56 -5.64 0.45 -8.99
CA GLU A 56 -6.31 -0.66 -9.71
C GLU A 56 -6.25 -1.99 -8.94
N LYS A 57 -5.22 -2.16 -8.11
CA LYS A 57 -4.92 -3.42 -7.44
C LYS A 57 -4.42 -3.20 -6.02
N THR A 58 -4.97 -3.93 -5.06
CA THR A 58 -4.55 -3.87 -3.65
C THR A 58 -3.91 -5.18 -3.19
N VAL A 59 -3.13 -5.10 -2.11
CA VAL A 59 -2.57 -6.29 -1.44
C VAL A 59 -3.67 -7.28 -1.05
N GLY A 60 -4.82 -6.79 -0.60
CA GLY A 60 -5.99 -7.61 -0.27
C GLY A 60 -6.54 -8.37 -1.48
N MET A 61 -6.58 -7.75 -2.66
CA MET A 61 -6.99 -8.40 -3.90
C MET A 61 -6.02 -9.51 -4.29
N VAL A 62 -4.71 -9.25 -4.24
CA VAL A 62 -3.64 -10.22 -4.51
C VAL A 62 -3.72 -11.44 -3.58
N ALA A 63 -3.84 -11.20 -2.27
CA ALA A 63 -3.95 -12.26 -1.28
C ALA A 63 -5.20 -13.13 -1.53
N ASN A 64 -6.33 -12.50 -1.86
CA ASN A 64 -7.57 -13.20 -2.19
C ASN A 64 -7.47 -14.00 -3.50
N GLU A 65 -6.80 -13.47 -4.52
CA GLU A 65 -6.57 -14.19 -5.78
C GLU A 65 -5.74 -15.45 -5.54
N LEU A 66 -4.65 -15.34 -4.77
CA LEU A 66 -3.80 -16.48 -4.43
C LEU A 66 -4.59 -17.55 -3.67
N LYS A 67 -5.38 -17.13 -2.67
CA LYS A 67 -6.25 -18.03 -1.91
C LYS A 67 -7.18 -18.82 -2.84
N LYS A 68 -7.87 -18.14 -3.77
CA LYS A 68 -8.76 -18.78 -4.76
C LYS A 68 -8.03 -19.78 -5.67
N LYS A 69 -6.79 -19.48 -6.10
CA LYS A 69 -6.01 -20.41 -6.93
C LYS A 69 -5.58 -21.65 -6.16
N ILE A 70 -5.25 -21.52 -4.87
CA ILE A 70 -4.93 -22.65 -3.99
C ILE A 70 -6.16 -23.55 -3.82
N GLU A 71 -7.32 -22.96 -3.51
CA GLU A 71 -8.58 -23.70 -3.33
C GLU A 71 -8.99 -24.48 -4.59
N LYS A 72 -8.68 -23.95 -5.78
CA LYS A 72 -8.93 -24.59 -7.06
C LYS A 72 -7.86 -25.60 -7.50
N GLY A 73 -6.81 -25.81 -6.70
CA GLY A 73 -5.70 -26.70 -7.05
C GLY A 73 -4.85 -26.21 -8.24
N LEU A 74 -4.89 -24.90 -8.54
CA LEU A 74 -4.18 -24.30 -9.69
C LEU A 74 -2.72 -23.95 -9.37
N ILE A 75 -2.31 -24.05 -8.10
CA ILE A 75 -0.91 -23.90 -7.69
C ILE A 75 -0.28 -25.30 -7.67
N PRO A 76 0.78 -25.57 -8.46
CA PRO A 76 1.40 -26.88 -8.50
C PRO A 76 1.90 -27.34 -7.13
N ILE A 77 1.78 -28.64 -6.88
CA ILE A 77 2.27 -29.28 -5.66
C ILE A 77 3.80 -29.16 -5.63
N GLY A 78 4.35 -28.65 -4.52
CA GLY A 78 5.79 -28.42 -4.36
C GLY A 78 6.27 -27.00 -4.71
N VAL A 79 5.42 -26.14 -5.26
CA VAL A 79 5.73 -24.71 -5.44
C VAL A 79 5.52 -23.98 -4.11
N SER A 80 6.51 -23.18 -3.69
CA SER A 80 6.35 -22.31 -2.53
C SER A 80 5.26 -21.26 -2.81
N LYS A 81 4.28 -21.18 -1.91
CA LYS A 81 3.18 -20.19 -1.98
C LYS A 81 3.66 -18.77 -1.71
N SER A 82 4.82 -18.60 -1.05
CA SER A 82 5.37 -17.28 -0.72
C SER A 82 5.88 -16.54 -1.95
N ASN A 83 6.51 -17.23 -2.90
CA ASN A 83 7.17 -16.57 -4.02
C ASN A 83 6.15 -15.90 -4.98
N PRO A 84 5.03 -16.55 -5.36
CA PRO A 84 3.98 -15.89 -6.13
C PRO A 84 3.34 -14.73 -5.37
N LEU A 85 3.15 -14.87 -4.06
CA LEU A 85 2.58 -13.80 -3.23
C LEU A 85 3.46 -12.56 -3.25
N GLU A 86 4.75 -12.74 -3.02
CA GLU A 86 5.74 -11.66 -3.02
C GLU A 86 5.80 -10.96 -4.38
N ALA A 87 5.91 -11.72 -5.47
CA ALA A 87 5.89 -11.16 -6.83
C ALA A 87 4.60 -10.38 -7.13
N TRP A 88 3.44 -10.88 -6.66
CA TRP A 88 2.17 -10.19 -6.87
C TRP A 88 1.99 -9.00 -5.93
N MET A 89 2.59 -9.01 -4.73
CA MET A 89 2.60 -7.83 -3.86
C MET A 89 3.34 -6.67 -4.53
N TYR A 90 4.47 -6.93 -5.19
CA TYR A 90 5.15 -5.88 -5.97
C TYR A 90 4.25 -5.30 -7.07
N SER A 91 3.34 -6.11 -7.65
CA SER A 91 2.38 -5.62 -8.65
C SER A 91 1.27 -4.72 -8.09
N THR A 92 1.21 -4.49 -6.78
CA THR A 92 0.25 -3.55 -6.17
C THR A 92 0.84 -2.18 -5.89
N LEU A 93 2.15 -2.01 -6.11
CA LEU A 93 2.83 -0.74 -5.91
C LEU A 93 2.40 0.25 -7.01
N VAL A 94 2.03 1.46 -6.60
CA VAL A 94 1.75 2.57 -7.50
C VAL A 94 2.90 3.56 -7.39
N GLU A 95 3.76 3.56 -8.41
CA GLU A 95 4.88 4.50 -8.51
C GLU A 95 4.39 5.84 -9.06
N LEU A 96 4.59 6.94 -8.31
CA LEU A 96 4.25 8.29 -8.74
C LEU A 96 5.51 9.14 -8.83
N GLN A 97 5.37 10.34 -9.38
CA GLN A 97 6.51 11.24 -9.58
C GLN A 97 7.23 11.60 -8.26
N ASP A 98 6.48 11.77 -7.18
CA ASP A 98 6.98 12.36 -5.92
C ASP A 98 7.01 11.36 -4.74
N PHE A 99 6.26 10.26 -4.82
CA PHE A 99 6.17 9.23 -3.78
C PHE A 99 5.61 7.92 -4.36
N ASP A 100 5.84 6.81 -3.66
CA ASP A 100 5.22 5.52 -3.99
C ASP A 100 4.07 5.24 -3.02
N TYR A 101 3.06 4.49 -3.50
CA TYR A 101 1.89 4.09 -2.72
C TYR A 101 1.68 2.57 -2.78
#